data_AF-A0ABD1V183-F1
#
_entry.id   AF-A0ABD1V183-F1
#
_cell.length_a   1.000
_cell.length_b   1.000
_cell.length_c   1.000
_cell.angle_alpha   90.00
_cell.angle_beta   90.00
_cell.angle_gamma   90.00
#
_symmetry.space_group_name_H-M   'P 1'
#
loop_
_entity.id
_entity.type
_entity.pdbx_description
1 polymer ?
#
loop_
_entity_poly.entity_id
_entity_poly.type
_entity_poly.pdbx_seq_one_letter_code
_entity_poly.pdbx_strand_id
1 'polypeptide(L)'
;MAAESSVKVPRIKLGSQGLEVSAQGLGCMTMSSAVYGPTKPEPDMIKLIHLAINSGITFLDTSDFYGPYTNEVLLGKALKDGMREKVELATKFGRRIVDGQMDICGDPAYVRVACEAWLKRLDTDCIDLYYQHRADTRVPIEVTQLRQSYLLNVHPSIVINMDPVTQQTFDNTYFQNLVGGKSLFTSDQVLFTNPASQPTVNDLASNLVD
;
A
#
# COMPACT_ATOMS: atom_id res chain seq x y z
N MET A 1 12.22 27.45 28.95
CA MET A 1 11.47 27.23 27.70
C MET A 1 10.80 25.88 27.83
N ALA A 2 9.47 25.83 27.86
CA ALA A 2 8.76 24.55 27.84
C ALA A 2 9.08 23.87 26.52
N ALA A 3 9.54 22.62 26.56
CA ALA A 3 9.65 21.81 25.36
C ALA A 3 8.25 21.74 24.75
N GLU A 4 8.06 22.30 23.55
CA GLU A 4 6.84 22.09 22.78
C GLU A 4 6.61 20.58 22.72
N SER A 5 5.51 20.11 23.30
CA SER A 5 5.14 18.71 23.17
C SER A 5 4.83 18.49 21.69
N SER A 6 5.80 17.99 20.93
CA SER A 6 5.58 17.60 19.54
C SER A 6 4.39 16.64 19.55
N VAL A 7 3.30 17.01 18.87
CA VAL A 7 2.17 16.10 18.67
C VAL A 7 2.73 14.85 18.01
N LYS A 8 2.82 13.75 18.77
CA LYS A 8 3.25 12.47 18.23
C LYS A 8 2.04 11.83 17.57
N VAL A 9 2.14 11.52 16.29
CA VAL A 9 1.12 10.75 15.58
C VAL A 9 0.94 9.42 16.32
N PRO A 10 -0.28 9.07 16.78
CA PRO A 10 -0.52 7.82 17.48
C PRO A 10 -0.14 6.62 16.60
N ARG A 11 0.26 5.51 17.21
CA ARG A 11 0.45 4.25 16.50
C ARG A 11 -0.78 3.37 16.62
N ILE A 12 -1.09 2.61 15.57
CA ILE A 12 -2.21 1.68 15.48
C ILE A 12 -1.74 0.33 14.96
N LYS A 13 -2.39 -0.74 15.39
CA LYS A 13 -2.24 -2.05 14.76
C LYS A 13 -2.97 -2.04 13.43
N LEU A 14 -2.24 -2.31 12.34
CA LEU A 14 -2.82 -2.46 11.02
C LEU A 14 -3.14 -3.94 10.82
N GLY A 15 -4.39 -4.30 11.09
CA GLY A 15 -4.87 -5.68 11.04
C GLY A 15 -4.50 -6.48 12.29
N SER A 16 -4.69 -7.80 12.24
CA SER A 16 -4.43 -8.72 13.38
C SER A 16 -3.08 -9.43 13.30
N GLN A 17 -2.28 -9.18 12.26
CA GLN A 17 -1.07 -9.93 11.96
C GLN A 17 0.22 -9.30 12.52
N GLY A 18 0.09 -8.27 13.36
CA GLY A 18 1.21 -7.70 14.12
C GLY A 18 1.90 -6.48 13.50
N LEU A 19 1.52 -6.06 12.29
CA LEU A 19 2.02 -4.80 11.72
C LEU A 19 1.46 -3.62 12.52
N GLU A 20 2.33 -2.71 12.93
CA GLU A 20 1.96 -1.48 13.66
C GLU A 20 2.48 -0.28 12.88
N VAL A 21 1.63 0.71 12.66
CA VAL A 21 1.93 1.88 11.82
C VAL A 21 1.43 3.16 12.47
N SER A 22 1.86 4.32 11.98
CA SER A 22 1.26 5.60 12.39
C SER A 22 -0.20 5.72 11.91
N ALA A 23 -1.08 6.24 12.76
CA ALA A 23 -2.51 6.44 12.46
C ALA A 23 -2.75 7.34 11.24
N GLN A 24 -1.79 8.23 10.95
CA GLN A 24 -1.72 8.98 9.71
C GLN A 24 -0.52 8.50 8.91
N GLY A 25 -0.75 8.12 7.65
CA GLY A 25 0.31 7.79 6.69
C GLY A 25 0.60 8.92 5.70
N LEU A 26 1.64 8.73 4.88
CA LEU A 26 1.98 9.61 3.77
C LEU A 26 1.88 8.85 2.44
N GLY A 27 0.94 9.27 1.59
CA GLY A 27 0.85 8.80 0.21
C GLY A 27 1.86 9.52 -0.68
N CYS A 28 2.75 8.77 -1.32
CA CYS A 28 3.86 9.32 -2.10
C CYS A 28 3.55 9.53 -3.59
N MET A 29 2.34 9.18 -4.05
CA MET A 29 1.96 9.19 -5.47
C MET A 29 2.31 10.51 -6.18
N THR A 30 1.88 11.64 -5.63
CA THR A 30 1.99 12.96 -6.28
C THR A 30 3.41 13.49 -6.34
N MET A 31 4.35 12.87 -5.62
CA MET A 31 5.76 13.26 -5.66
C MET A 31 6.42 12.93 -6.99
N SER A 32 5.88 11.96 -7.73
CA SER A 32 6.38 11.52 -9.05
C SER A 32 5.29 11.39 -10.11
N SER A 33 4.02 11.61 -9.75
CA SER A 33 2.88 11.52 -10.66
C SER A 33 2.29 12.90 -10.93
N ALA A 34 2.07 13.21 -12.21
CA ALA A 34 1.46 14.46 -12.64
C ALA A 34 -0.08 14.45 -12.60
N VAL A 35 -0.70 13.41 -12.02
CA VAL A 35 -2.17 13.20 -12.01
C VAL A 35 -2.93 14.38 -11.40
N TYR A 36 -2.37 15.06 -10.39
CA TYR A 36 -3.00 16.20 -9.70
C TYR A 36 -2.24 17.52 -9.88
N GLY A 37 -1.40 17.61 -10.92
CA GLY A 37 -0.57 18.78 -11.21
C GLY A 37 0.92 18.46 -11.32
N PRO A 38 1.77 19.46 -11.62
CA PRO A 38 3.18 19.24 -11.85
C PRO A 38 3.89 18.74 -10.58
N THR A 39 4.79 17.78 -10.76
CA THR A 39 5.67 17.28 -9.70
C THR A 39 6.59 18.40 -9.20
N LYS A 40 6.96 18.32 -7.92
CA LYS A 40 7.94 19.24 -7.31
C LYS A 40 9.36 18.69 -7.48
N PRO A 41 10.41 19.53 -7.33
CA PRO A 41 11.79 19.07 -7.38
C PRO A 41 12.07 17.93 -6.39
N GLU A 42 12.85 16.93 -6.82
CA GLU A 42 13.24 15.76 -6.01
C GLU A 42 13.75 16.14 -4.60
N PRO A 43 14.67 17.12 -4.42
CA PRO A 43 15.17 17.48 -3.09
C PRO A 43 14.09 17.97 -2.13
N ASP A 44 13.03 18.62 -2.64
CA ASP A 44 11.93 19.10 -1.81
C ASP A 44 11.01 17.96 -1.38
N MET A 45 10.85 16.94 -2.23
CA MET A 45 10.09 15.73 -1.90
C MET A 45 10.83 14.87 -0.87
N ILE A 46 12.16 14.76 -0.96
CA ILE A 46 12.98 14.11 0.07
C ILE A 46 12.83 14.83 1.42
N LYS A 47 12.92 16.18 1.44
CA LYS A 47 12.70 16.98 2.65
C LYS A 47 11.30 16.76 3.24
N LEU A 48 10.28 16.66 2.39
CA LEU A 48 8.91 16.40 2.84
C LEU A 48 8.78 15.01 3.49
N ILE A 49 9.37 13.98 2.89
CA ILE A 49 9.41 12.63 3.47
C ILE A 49 10.11 12.67 4.84
N HIS A 50 11.28 13.33 4.93
CA HIS A 50 12.00 13.46 6.19
C HIS A 50 11.20 14.23 7.25
N LEU A 51 10.51 15.30 6.86
CA LEU A 51 9.65 16.06 7.77
C LEU A 51 8.52 15.19 8.32
N ALA A 52 7.87 14.39 7.47
CA ALA A 52 6.82 13.46 7.89
C ALA A 52 7.36 12.42 8.89
N ILE A 53 8.48 11.77 8.56
CA ILE A 53 9.13 10.79 9.44
C ILE A 53 9.51 11.41 10.78
N ASN A 54 10.15 12.58 10.77
CA ASN A 54 10.57 13.28 11.97
C ASN A 54 9.38 13.80 12.81
N SER A 55 8.19 13.90 12.22
CA SER A 55 6.94 14.26 12.89
C SER A 55 6.18 13.03 13.44
N GLY A 56 6.73 11.82 13.27
CA GLY A 56 6.16 10.57 13.78
C GLY A 56 5.27 9.81 12.80
N ILE A 57 5.21 10.22 11.54
CA ILE A 57 4.60 9.40 10.48
C ILE A 57 5.56 8.27 10.14
N THR A 58 5.12 7.03 10.28
CA THR A 58 5.91 5.85 9.94
C THR A 58 5.34 5.08 8.77
N PHE A 59 4.06 5.28 8.41
CA PHE A 59 3.45 4.60 7.27
C PHE A 59 3.66 5.35 5.95
N LEU A 60 4.44 4.79 5.03
CA LEU A 60 4.65 5.34 3.69
C LEU A 60 3.99 4.46 2.63
N ASP A 61 3.21 5.06 1.73
CA ASP A 61 2.49 4.33 0.68
C ASP A 61 2.92 4.76 -0.74
N THR A 62 3.26 3.78 -1.59
CA THR A 62 3.73 4.00 -2.97
C THR A 62 3.23 2.92 -3.95
N SER A 63 3.60 2.98 -5.24
CA SER A 63 3.27 2.02 -6.30
C SER A 63 4.26 2.11 -7.47
N ASP A 64 4.50 0.97 -8.13
CA ASP A 64 5.32 0.83 -9.32
C ASP A 64 4.80 1.66 -10.48
N PHE A 65 3.50 1.93 -10.43
CA PHE A 65 2.77 2.73 -11.39
C PHE A 65 2.84 4.24 -11.13
N TYR A 66 3.39 4.70 -10.00
CA TYR A 66 3.48 6.13 -9.69
C TYR A 66 4.68 6.77 -10.37
N GLY A 67 4.42 7.59 -11.41
CA GLY A 67 5.47 8.13 -12.28
C GLY A 67 6.37 7.01 -12.77
N PRO A 68 5.84 6.02 -13.50
CA PRO A 68 6.26 4.63 -13.46
C PRO A 68 7.77 4.41 -13.22
N TYR A 69 8.07 3.65 -12.16
CA TYR A 69 9.43 3.33 -11.72
C TYR A 69 10.28 4.48 -11.17
N THR A 70 9.76 5.72 -11.08
CA THR A 70 10.52 6.86 -10.52
C THR A 70 10.20 7.16 -9.06
N ASN A 71 8.98 6.89 -8.59
CA ASN A 71 8.61 7.14 -7.19
C ASN A 71 9.40 6.25 -6.22
N GLU A 72 9.64 5.00 -6.62
CA GLU A 72 10.44 4.05 -5.84
C GLU A 72 11.90 4.50 -5.72
N VAL A 73 12.46 5.05 -6.80
CA VAL A 73 13.83 5.57 -6.80
C VAL A 73 13.94 6.80 -5.89
N LEU A 74 12.94 7.69 -5.90
CA LEU A 74 12.85 8.82 -4.97
C LEU A 74 12.81 8.32 -3.52
N LEU A 75 11.96 7.35 -3.21
CA LEU A 75 11.85 6.78 -1.86
C LEU A 75 13.15 6.08 -1.45
N GLY A 76 13.78 5.31 -2.35
CA GLY A 76 15.05 4.65 -2.08
C GLY A 76 16.17 5.64 -1.73
N LYS A 77 16.16 6.84 -2.32
CA LYS A 77 17.06 7.95 -1.91
C LYS A 77 16.65 8.54 -0.56
N ALA A 78 15.36 8.76 -0.34
CA ALA A 78 14.86 9.38 0.89
C ALA A 78 15.03 8.51 2.13
N LEU A 79 15.05 7.19 1.97
CA LEU A 79 15.12 6.21 3.06
C LEU A 79 16.54 5.79 3.45
N LYS A 80 17.57 6.38 2.84
CA LYS A 80 18.97 6.19 3.27
C LYS A 80 19.24 6.82 4.64
N ASP A 81 20.45 6.61 5.15
CA ASP A 81 20.95 7.26 6.36
C ASP A 81 20.09 7.02 7.63
N GLY A 82 19.58 5.79 7.78
CA GLY A 82 18.83 5.39 8.97
C GLY A 82 17.35 5.79 8.96
N MET A 83 16.81 6.20 7.80
CA MET A 83 15.39 6.53 7.65
C MET A 83 14.52 5.30 7.37
N ARG A 84 15.06 4.26 6.72
CA ARG A 84 14.34 3.03 6.38
C ARG A 84 13.79 2.31 7.61
N GLU A 85 14.53 2.30 8.72
CA GLU A 85 14.19 1.60 9.96
C GLU A 85 13.13 2.35 10.78
N LYS A 86 12.78 3.58 10.37
CA LYS A 86 11.77 4.41 11.03
C LYS A 86 10.39 4.28 10.40
N VAL A 87 10.26 3.51 9.33
CA VAL A 87 9.03 3.46 8.53
C VAL A 87 8.60 2.03 8.24
N GLU A 88 7.28 1.86 8.15
CA GLU A 88 6.65 0.72 7.51
C GLU A 88 6.31 1.12 6.08
N LEU A 89 7.02 0.51 5.12
CA LEU A 89 6.91 0.81 3.71
C LEU A 89 5.89 -0.09 3.02
N ALA A 90 4.83 0.54 2.53
CA ALA A 90 3.76 -0.08 1.78
C ALA A 90 3.90 0.17 0.28
N THR A 91 3.73 -0.89 -0.52
CA THR A 91 3.79 -0.78 -1.96
C THR A 91 2.88 -1.74 -2.71
N LYS A 92 2.64 -1.40 -3.99
CA LYS A 92 1.67 -2.04 -4.86
C LYS A 92 2.29 -2.66 -6.09
N PHE A 93 1.66 -3.72 -6.59
CA PHE A 93 1.94 -4.32 -7.89
C PHE A 93 0.68 -4.56 -8.72
N GLY A 94 0.83 -4.96 -9.98
CA GLY A 94 -0.25 -5.52 -10.77
C GLY A 94 -0.77 -4.59 -11.85
N ARG A 95 -0.50 -3.29 -11.81
CA ARG A 95 -0.66 -2.44 -12.99
C ARG A 95 0.57 -2.57 -13.88
N ARG A 96 0.39 -2.76 -15.18
CA ARG A 96 1.47 -2.74 -16.17
C ARG A 96 1.03 -2.07 -17.46
N ILE A 97 2.01 -1.65 -18.25
CA ILE A 97 1.79 -1.13 -19.60
C ILE A 97 2.25 -2.20 -20.58
N VAL A 98 1.35 -2.68 -21.43
CA VAL A 98 1.63 -3.65 -22.50
C VAL A 98 1.23 -2.99 -23.81
N ASP A 99 2.17 -2.84 -24.73
CA ASP A 99 1.96 -2.18 -26.03
C ASP A 99 1.29 -0.79 -25.94
N GLY A 100 1.69 -0.01 -24.92
CA GLY A 100 1.16 1.32 -24.65
C GLY A 100 -0.24 1.34 -24.02
N GLN A 101 -0.82 0.17 -23.72
CA GLN A 101 -2.12 0.03 -23.08
C GLN A 101 -1.99 -0.40 -21.63
N MET A 102 -2.96 0.04 -20.81
CA MET A 102 -3.07 -0.39 -19.42
C MET A 102 -3.57 -1.83 -19.33
N ASP A 103 -2.86 -2.65 -18.56
CA ASP A 103 -3.27 -4.02 -18.21
C ASP A 103 -3.11 -4.25 -16.70
N ILE A 104 -3.90 -5.17 -16.17
CA ILE A 104 -3.88 -5.59 -14.77
C ILE A 104 -3.41 -7.03 -14.70
N CYS A 105 -2.28 -7.34 -14.06
CA CYS A 105 -1.71 -8.67 -14.02
C CYS A 105 -1.62 -9.21 -12.59
N GLY A 106 -2.40 -10.26 -12.31
CA GLY A 106 -2.37 -11.02 -11.06
C GLY A 106 -1.57 -12.32 -11.17
N ASP A 107 -0.91 -12.57 -12.31
CA ASP A 107 -0.17 -13.82 -12.54
C ASP A 107 0.93 -14.03 -11.47
N PRO A 108 1.03 -15.21 -10.84
CA PRO A 108 2.06 -15.53 -9.84
C PRO A 108 3.51 -15.25 -10.28
N ALA A 109 3.85 -15.53 -11.54
CA ALA A 109 5.19 -15.24 -12.03
C ALA A 109 5.44 -13.72 -12.06
N TYR A 110 4.42 -12.94 -12.46
CA TYR A 110 4.49 -11.48 -12.45
C TYR A 110 4.62 -10.90 -11.04
N VAL A 111 3.86 -11.41 -10.06
CA VAL A 111 3.93 -10.97 -8.64
C VAL A 111 5.38 -10.96 -8.14
N ARG A 112 6.11 -12.04 -8.42
CA ARG A 112 7.52 -12.19 -8.02
C ARG A 112 8.42 -11.19 -8.73
N VAL A 113 8.30 -11.10 -10.05
CA VAL A 113 9.12 -10.19 -10.87
C VAL A 113 8.91 -8.74 -10.45
N ALA A 114 7.67 -8.34 -10.17
CA ALA A 114 7.35 -7.01 -9.68
C ALA A 114 8.00 -6.75 -8.30
N CYS A 115 7.96 -7.73 -7.39
CA CYS A 115 8.57 -7.61 -6.07
C CYS A 115 10.11 -7.46 -6.14
N GLU A 116 10.78 -8.28 -6.94
CA GLU A 116 12.23 -8.18 -7.12
C GLU A 116 12.65 -6.85 -7.76
N ALA A 117 11.86 -6.36 -8.71
CA ALA A 117 12.11 -5.07 -9.33
C ALA A 117 11.94 -3.91 -8.34
N TRP A 118 10.97 -4.02 -7.42
CA TRP A 118 10.74 -3.08 -6.32
C TRP A 118 11.93 -3.01 -5.37
N LEU A 119 12.35 -4.16 -4.83
CA LEU A 119 13.48 -4.26 -3.90
C LEU A 119 14.74 -3.61 -4.51
N LYS A 120 14.97 -3.87 -5.81
CA LYS A 120 16.08 -3.29 -6.56
C LYS A 120 15.99 -1.77 -6.70
N ARG A 121 14.82 -1.21 -7.03
CA ARG A 121 14.66 0.24 -7.26
C ARG A 121 14.63 1.04 -5.96
N LEU A 122 14.07 0.47 -4.89
CA LEU A 122 14.11 1.03 -3.54
C LEU A 122 15.47 0.91 -2.87
N ASP A 123 16.36 0.03 -3.36
CA ASP A 123 17.64 -0.26 -2.71
C ASP A 123 17.42 -0.77 -1.26
N THR A 124 16.48 -1.70 -1.10
CA THR A 124 16.11 -2.31 0.19
C THR A 124 15.95 -3.82 0.08
N ASP A 125 16.10 -4.51 1.21
CA ASP A 125 15.98 -5.96 1.34
C ASP A 125 14.58 -6.42 1.78
N CYS A 126 13.72 -5.49 2.24
CA CYS A 126 12.41 -5.83 2.76
C CYS A 126 11.33 -4.80 2.42
N ILE A 127 10.12 -5.30 2.16
CA ILE A 127 8.88 -4.53 2.03
C ILE A 127 7.95 -4.90 3.19
N ASP A 128 7.48 -3.92 3.96
CA ASP A 128 6.65 -4.16 5.14
C ASP A 128 5.20 -4.50 4.77
N LEU A 129 4.69 -3.89 3.68
CA LEU A 129 3.37 -4.19 3.16
C LEU A 129 3.37 -4.23 1.63
N TYR A 130 3.13 -5.40 1.05
CA TYR A 130 3.03 -5.56 -0.40
C TYR A 130 1.62 -6.00 -0.77
N TYR A 131 0.95 -5.26 -1.64
CA TYR A 131 -0.43 -5.54 -1.98
C TYR A 131 -0.76 -5.32 -3.45
N GLN A 132 -1.80 -5.98 -3.94
CA GLN A 132 -2.21 -5.85 -5.33
C GLN A 132 -2.88 -4.47 -5.54
N HIS A 133 -2.44 -3.73 -6.55
CA HIS A 133 -2.99 -2.40 -6.87
C HIS A 133 -4.43 -2.51 -7.38
N ARG A 134 -4.71 -3.49 -8.25
CA ARG A 134 -6.04 -3.80 -8.81
C ARG A 134 -6.15 -5.31 -9.03
N ALA A 135 -7.31 -5.89 -8.72
CA ALA A 135 -7.57 -7.31 -8.93
C ALA A 135 -7.56 -7.65 -10.43
N ASP A 136 -6.89 -8.74 -10.80
CA ASP A 136 -6.95 -9.30 -12.15
C ASP A 136 -8.12 -10.29 -12.20
N THR A 137 -9.19 -9.93 -12.89
CA THR A 137 -10.41 -10.76 -12.97
C THR A 137 -10.23 -12.07 -13.74
N ARG A 138 -9.06 -12.27 -14.36
CA ARG A 138 -8.72 -13.50 -15.11
C ARG A 138 -8.05 -14.54 -14.24
N VAL A 139 -7.57 -14.18 -13.05
CA VAL A 139 -6.85 -15.07 -12.14
C VAL A 139 -7.60 -15.13 -10.81
N PRO A 140 -7.97 -16.33 -10.31
CA PRO A 140 -8.54 -16.46 -8.98
C PRO A 140 -7.62 -15.80 -7.94
N ILE A 141 -8.19 -14.95 -7.09
CA ILE A 141 -7.40 -14.09 -6.22
C ILE A 141 -6.52 -14.91 -5.26
N GLU A 142 -6.99 -16.08 -4.84
CA GLU A 142 -6.29 -17.03 -3.96
C GLU A 142 -4.96 -17.49 -4.59
N VAL A 143 -4.90 -17.63 -5.91
CA VAL A 143 -3.69 -18.03 -6.63
C VAL A 143 -2.63 -16.92 -6.55
N THR A 144 -3.06 -15.67 -6.75
CA THR A 144 -2.21 -14.48 -6.62
C THR A 144 -1.69 -14.33 -5.18
N GLN A 145 -2.56 -14.54 -4.18
CA GLN A 145 -2.20 -14.46 -2.76
C GLN A 145 -1.24 -15.56 -2.33
N LEU A 146 -1.51 -16.80 -2.72
CA LEU A 146 -0.66 -17.93 -2.41
C LEU A 146 0.77 -17.66 -2.88
N ARG A 147 0.93 -17.04 -4.04
CA ARG A 147 2.27 -16.67 -4.50
C ARG A 147 2.92 -15.60 -3.63
N GLN A 148 2.17 -14.56 -3.25
CA GLN A 148 2.67 -13.49 -2.40
C GLN A 148 3.19 -14.06 -1.07
N SER A 149 2.49 -15.00 -0.44
CA SER A 149 2.90 -15.58 0.86
C SER A 149 4.22 -16.36 0.83
N TYR A 150 4.73 -16.71 -0.35
CA TYR A 150 6.05 -17.35 -0.52
C TYR A 150 7.20 -16.35 -0.73
N LEU A 151 6.96 -15.04 -0.70
CA LEU A 151 8.00 -14.03 -0.81
C LEU A 151 8.70 -13.83 0.53
N LEU A 152 9.97 -14.20 0.63
CA LEU A 152 10.76 -14.14 1.87
C LEU A 152 11.10 -12.70 2.31
N ASN A 153 11.04 -11.75 1.38
CA ASN A 153 11.41 -10.34 1.56
C ASN A 153 10.20 -9.43 1.76
N VAL A 154 9.03 -10.02 2.01
CA VAL A 154 7.79 -9.31 2.27
C VAL A 154 7.25 -9.79 3.61
N HIS A 155 6.76 -8.87 4.44
CA HIS A 155 6.14 -9.25 5.70
C HIS A 155 4.97 -10.23 5.43
N PRO A 156 4.89 -11.37 6.15
CA PRO A 156 3.95 -12.47 5.83
C PRO A 156 2.46 -12.10 5.93
N SER A 157 2.13 -10.92 6.46
CA SER A 157 0.78 -10.38 6.65
C SER A 157 0.09 -9.87 5.37
N ILE A 158 0.52 -10.35 4.21
CA ILE A 158 0.23 -9.76 2.89
C ILE A 158 -1.27 -9.50 2.69
N VAL A 159 -1.53 -8.24 2.35
CA VAL A 159 -2.83 -7.60 2.27
C VAL A 159 -3.33 -7.62 0.83
N ILE A 160 -4.63 -7.83 0.64
CA ILE A 160 -5.28 -7.55 -0.63
C ILE A 160 -6.00 -6.20 -0.55
N ASN A 161 -5.94 -5.46 -1.65
CA ASN A 161 -6.83 -4.33 -1.95
C ASN A 161 -8.09 -4.83 -2.66
N MET A 162 -9.27 -4.26 -2.39
CA MET A 162 -10.36 -4.33 -3.37
C MET A 162 -10.60 -2.96 -4.01
N ASP A 163 -10.66 -2.97 -5.33
CA ASP A 163 -11.25 -1.87 -6.08
C ASP A 163 -12.78 -2.07 -6.07
N PRO A 164 -13.63 -1.03 -5.98
CA PRO A 164 -15.09 -1.11 -6.16
C PRO A 164 -15.58 -1.92 -7.39
N VAL A 165 -14.71 -2.20 -8.37
CA VAL A 165 -15.01 -3.06 -9.53
C VAL A 165 -15.02 -4.57 -9.19
N THR A 166 -14.63 -4.95 -7.96
CA THR A 166 -14.41 -6.35 -7.54
C THR A 166 -15.67 -7.01 -6.95
N GLN A 167 -16.87 -6.52 -7.30
CA GLN A 167 -18.15 -7.01 -6.74
C GLN A 167 -18.39 -8.52 -6.90
N GLN A 168 -17.77 -9.18 -7.89
CA GLN A 168 -17.96 -10.61 -8.17
C GLN A 168 -17.10 -11.56 -7.32
N THR A 169 -16.37 -11.07 -6.30
CA THR A 169 -15.40 -11.88 -5.53
C THR A 169 -15.65 -11.87 -4.02
N PHE A 170 -16.80 -11.38 -3.58
CA PHE A 170 -17.12 -11.15 -2.17
C PHE A 170 -17.63 -12.41 -1.41
N ASP A 171 -17.68 -13.60 -2.01
CA ASP A 171 -18.17 -14.82 -1.35
C ASP A 171 -17.08 -15.87 -1.11
N ASN A 172 -15.81 -15.51 -1.30
CA ASN A 172 -14.69 -16.42 -1.13
C ASN A 172 -14.04 -16.37 0.27
N THR A 173 -13.06 -17.25 0.50
CA THR A 173 -12.28 -17.32 1.76
C THR A 173 -11.62 -15.98 2.12
N TYR A 174 -11.25 -15.17 1.12
CA TYR A 174 -10.68 -13.85 1.37
C TYR A 174 -11.69 -12.88 1.99
N PHE A 175 -12.91 -12.80 1.46
CA PHE A 175 -13.94 -11.96 2.06
C PHE A 175 -14.24 -12.37 3.50
N GLN A 176 -14.29 -13.68 3.77
CA GLN A 176 -14.47 -14.20 5.13
C GLN A 176 -13.31 -13.81 6.06
N ASN A 177 -12.08 -13.78 5.54
CA ASN A 177 -10.92 -13.28 6.30
C ASN A 177 -11.01 -11.76 6.54
N LEU A 178 -11.51 -10.98 5.59
CA LEU A 178 -11.71 -9.54 5.76
C LEU A 178 -12.76 -9.26 6.85
N VAL A 179 -13.92 -9.91 6.79
CA VAL A 179 -14.98 -9.79 7.81
C VAL A 179 -14.47 -10.24 9.17
N GLY A 180 -13.68 -11.31 9.23
CA GLY A 180 -13.09 -11.80 10.47
C GLY A 180 -11.88 -11.01 10.99
N GLY A 181 -11.54 -9.84 10.43
CA GLY A 181 -10.41 -9.01 10.85
C GLY A 181 -9.03 -9.64 10.60
N LYS A 182 -8.96 -10.67 9.75
CA LYS A 182 -7.77 -11.45 9.38
C LYS A 182 -7.12 -10.96 8.08
N SER A 183 -7.65 -9.90 7.49
CA SER A 183 -7.07 -9.23 6.33
C SER A 183 -7.28 -7.73 6.41
N LEU A 184 -6.50 -6.99 5.63
CA LEU A 184 -6.69 -5.56 5.41
C LEU A 184 -7.33 -5.31 4.05
N PHE A 185 -7.80 -4.08 3.89
CA PHE A 185 -8.46 -3.59 2.69
C PHE A 185 -8.14 -2.10 2.54
N THR A 186 -7.73 -1.69 1.34
CA THR A 186 -7.53 -0.27 1.00
C THR A 186 -8.67 0.19 0.11
N SER A 187 -9.13 1.43 0.26
CA SER A 187 -10.13 1.98 -0.64
C SER A 187 -9.99 3.49 -0.78
N ASP A 188 -10.47 4.01 -1.90
CA ASP A 188 -10.68 5.44 -2.03
C ASP A 188 -11.78 5.88 -1.06
N GLN A 189 -11.73 7.13 -0.59
CA GLN A 189 -12.81 7.70 0.24
C GLN A 189 -14.19 7.63 -0.43
N VAL A 190 -14.23 7.45 -1.76
CA VAL A 190 -15.46 7.21 -2.52
C VAL A 190 -16.24 6.02 -1.96
N LEU A 191 -15.60 4.98 -1.42
CA LEU A 191 -16.32 3.85 -0.84
C LEU A 191 -17.18 4.26 0.37
N PHE A 192 -16.69 5.17 1.21
CA PHE A 192 -17.39 5.65 2.39
C PHE A 192 -18.39 6.78 2.10
N THR A 193 -18.40 7.29 0.87
CA THR A 193 -19.25 8.41 0.45
C THR A 193 -20.20 8.04 -0.69
N ASN A 194 -20.06 6.86 -1.30
CA ASN A 194 -20.94 6.34 -2.33
C ASN A 194 -22.14 5.60 -1.70
N PRO A 195 -23.38 6.07 -1.92
CA PRO A 195 -24.58 5.41 -1.40
C PRO A 195 -24.71 3.94 -1.80
N ALA A 196 -24.18 3.54 -2.96
CA ALA A 196 -24.21 2.16 -3.43
C ALA A 196 -23.28 1.22 -2.65
N SER A 197 -22.25 1.77 -2.00
CA SER A 197 -21.27 1.02 -1.21
C SER A 197 -21.55 1.06 0.30
N GLN A 198 -22.44 1.96 0.74
CA GLN A 198 -22.78 2.18 2.15
C GLN A 198 -23.27 0.91 2.89
N PRO A 199 -24.10 0.03 2.30
CA PRO A 199 -24.53 -1.19 2.99
C PRO A 199 -23.36 -2.11 3.34
N THR A 200 -22.42 -2.31 2.40
CA THR A 200 -21.22 -3.13 2.59
C THR A 200 -20.26 -2.52 3.62
N VAL A 201 -20.07 -1.19 3.57
CA VAL A 201 -19.25 -0.47 4.54
C VAL A 201 -19.83 -0.59 5.95
N ASN A 202 -21.14 -0.42 6.10
CA ASN A 202 -21.81 -0.49 7.40
C ASN A 202 -21.75 -1.90 7.98
N ASP A 203 -21.96 -2.93 7.16
CA ASP A 203 -21.85 -4.34 7.56
C ASP A 203 -20.42 -4.69 8.03
N LEU A 204 -19.39 -4.24 7.30
CA LEU A 204 -17.99 -4.38 7.72
C LEU A 204 -17.72 -3.65 9.04
N ALA A 205 -18.22 -2.43 9.20
CA ALA A 205 -17.99 -1.63 10.41
C ALA A 205 -18.66 -2.24 11.65
N SER A 206 -19.87 -2.81 11.53
CA SER A 206 -20.58 -3.43 12.66
C SER A 206 -19.91 -4.73 13.15
N ASN A 207 -19.25 -5.47 12.26
CA ASN A 207 -18.55 -6.72 12.61
C ASN A 207 -17.17 -6.49 13.27
N LEU A 208 -16.70 -5.24 13.37
CA LEU A 208 -15.43 -4.88 14.00
C LEU A 208 -15.55 -4.43 15.46
N VAL A 209 -16.77 -4.38 16.02
CA VAL A 209 -17.06 -3.80 17.36
C VAL A 209 -17.22 -4.86 18.46
N ASP A 210 -17.02 -6.15 18.17
CA ASP A 210 -17.03 -7.24 19.17
C ASP A 210 -15.62 -7.74 19.52
#